data_AF-A0A841BLN2-F1
#
_entry.id   AF-A0A841BLN2-F1
#
_cell.length_a   1.000
_cell.length_b   1.000
_cell.length_c   1.000
_cell.angle_alpha   90.00
_cell.angle_beta   90.00
_cell.angle_gamma   90.00
#
_symmetry.space_group_name_H-M   'P 1'
#
loop_
_entity.id
_entity.type
_entity.pdbx_description
1 polymer ?
#
loop_
_entity_poly.entity_id
_entity_poly.type
_entity_poly.pdbx_seq_one_letter_code
_entity_poly.pdbx_strand_id
1 'polypeptide(L)'
;MAWLNSDCAQVAQFQPSQWLALVELVTAKMTDVVVHPDVDWRHLSDAYYRSLSMAKESGVLSDSDSVVRSLNLTSVLLRRAGAEESVRILNPKTAIELFFQYVPLTLVEARRLADDWRGIDMQYIRVLRVVKNLLTPTLRIRLFVGDEQVLSVLSDWEAVYLKLP
;
A
#
# COMPACT_ATOMS: atom_id res chain seq x y z
N MET A 1 25.31 -1.31 -7.11
CA MET A 1 24.33 -0.31 -6.65
C MET A 1 25.08 0.93 -6.16
N ALA A 2 25.34 1.93 -7.02
CA ALA A 2 26.21 3.07 -6.70
C ALA A 2 25.47 4.43 -6.62
N TRP A 3 24.15 4.44 -6.81
CA TRP A 3 23.34 5.66 -6.99
C TRP A 3 22.71 6.18 -5.69
N LEU A 4 22.84 5.46 -4.58
CA LEU A 4 22.21 5.80 -3.29
C LEU A 4 23.13 6.60 -2.35
N ASN A 5 24.36 6.87 -2.78
CA ASN A 5 25.36 7.68 -2.03
C ASN A 5 25.53 9.11 -2.58
N SER A 6 24.65 9.58 -3.47
CA SER A 6 24.72 10.95 -3.96
C SER A 6 24.33 11.95 -2.86
N ASP A 7 25.15 12.98 -2.69
CA ASP A 7 25.05 14.07 -1.71
C ASP A 7 23.60 14.48 -1.38
N CYS A 8 23.25 14.43 -0.08
CA CYS A 8 21.96 14.89 0.48
C CYS A 8 21.58 16.32 0.05
N ALA A 9 22.53 17.15 -0.40
CA ALA A 9 22.30 18.52 -0.84
C ALA A 9 21.56 18.63 -2.19
N GLN A 10 21.67 17.65 -3.10
CA GLN A 10 20.99 17.71 -4.41
C GLN A 10 19.54 17.20 -4.37
N VAL A 11 19.20 16.40 -3.37
CA VAL A 11 17.83 15.84 -3.19
C VAL A 11 16.82 16.94 -2.80
N ALA A 12 17.29 18.07 -2.27
CA ALA A 12 16.45 19.20 -1.86
C ALA A 12 15.83 20.02 -3.01
N GLN A 13 16.02 19.65 -4.29
CA GLN A 13 15.53 20.44 -5.45
C GLN A 13 14.58 19.68 -6.38
N PHE A 14 14.08 18.51 -6.00
CA PHE A 14 13.15 17.79 -6.85
C PHE A 14 11.80 18.49 -6.92
N GLN A 15 11.32 18.71 -8.14
CA GLN A 15 9.95 19.11 -8.43
C GLN A 15 8.97 18.00 -8.04
N PRO A 16 7.70 18.32 -7.73
CA PRO A 16 6.71 17.32 -7.33
C PRO A 16 6.62 16.12 -8.31
N SER A 17 6.65 16.36 -9.61
CA SER A 17 6.64 15.28 -10.63
C SER A 17 7.87 14.38 -10.61
N GLN A 18 9.04 14.90 -10.22
CA GLN A 18 10.27 14.12 -10.10
C GLN A 18 10.21 13.17 -8.90
N TRP A 19 9.55 13.57 -7.81
CA TRP A 19 9.29 12.67 -6.69
C TRP A 19 8.38 11.51 -7.07
N LEU A 20 7.33 11.77 -7.84
CA LEU A 20 6.47 10.70 -8.36
C LEU A 20 7.25 9.73 -9.25
N ALA A 21 8.06 10.27 -10.16
CA ALA A 21 8.92 9.45 -11.03
C ALA A 21 9.91 8.60 -10.22
N LEU A 22 10.46 9.14 -9.13
CA LEU A 22 11.34 8.37 -8.23
C LEU A 22 10.59 7.24 -7.53
N VAL A 23 9.37 7.49 -7.02
CA VAL A 23 8.53 6.43 -6.44
C VAL A 23 8.28 5.32 -7.46
N GLU A 24 7.94 5.67 -8.70
CA GLU A 24 7.68 4.70 -9.77
C GLU A 24 8.94 3.92 -10.15
N LEU A 25 10.09 4.58 -10.26
CA LEU A 25 11.37 3.94 -10.53
C LEU A 25 11.75 2.95 -9.42
N VAL A 26 11.67 3.35 -8.15
CA VAL A 26 11.98 2.48 -7.01
C VAL A 26 11.01 1.30 -6.97
N THR A 27 9.71 1.55 -7.17
CA THR A 27 8.69 0.51 -7.26
C THR A 27 9.03 -0.51 -8.34
N ALA A 28 9.32 -0.04 -9.57
CA ALA A 28 9.69 -0.90 -10.69
C ALA A 28 10.94 -1.73 -10.38
N LYS A 29 11.97 -1.12 -9.80
CA LYS A 29 13.18 -1.83 -9.40
C LYS A 29 12.88 -2.92 -8.37
N MET A 30 12.12 -2.62 -7.32
CA MET A 30 11.74 -3.61 -6.31
C MET A 30 10.91 -4.75 -6.90
N THR A 31 10.03 -4.45 -7.86
CA THR A 31 9.25 -5.48 -8.55
C THR A 31 10.02 -6.24 -9.62
N ASP A 32 11.15 -5.75 -10.11
CA ASP A 32 11.98 -6.44 -11.10
C ASP A 32 13.16 -7.20 -10.48
N VAL A 33 13.48 -6.94 -9.21
CA VAL A 33 14.52 -7.67 -8.49
C VAL A 33 14.20 -9.17 -8.52
N VAL A 34 15.09 -9.93 -9.17
CA VAL A 34 15.16 -11.37 -8.98
C VAL A 34 15.53 -11.58 -7.52
N VAL A 35 14.66 -12.27 -6.78
CA VAL A 35 14.84 -12.52 -5.35
C VAL A 35 16.14 -13.30 -5.17
N HIS A 36 17.19 -12.58 -4.79
CA HIS A 36 18.51 -13.11 -4.48
C HIS A 36 18.74 -12.96 -2.97
N PRO A 37 19.44 -13.91 -2.32
CA PRO A 37 19.76 -13.82 -0.89
C PRO A 37 20.45 -12.51 -0.49
N ASP A 38 21.17 -11.88 -1.41
CA ASP A 38 21.95 -10.66 -1.16
C ASP A 38 21.16 -9.35 -1.32
N VAL A 39 19.84 -9.43 -1.55
CA VAL A 39 19.01 -8.23 -1.67
C VAL A 39 18.84 -7.61 -0.29
N ASP A 40 19.34 -6.38 -0.13
CA ASP A 40 19.11 -5.57 1.06
C ASP A 40 17.68 -4.98 1.04
N TRP A 41 16.72 -5.81 1.46
CA TRP A 41 15.30 -5.42 1.52
C TRP A 41 15.04 -4.27 2.48
N ARG A 42 15.84 -4.13 3.54
CA ARG A 42 15.71 -3.01 4.48
C ARG A 42 16.04 -1.69 3.80
N HIS A 43 17.18 -1.63 3.11
CA HIS A 43 17.59 -0.43 2.39
C HIS A 43 16.61 -0.05 1.28
N LEU A 44 16.11 -1.03 0.52
CA LEU A 44 15.10 -0.79 -0.52
C LEU A 44 13.77 -0.30 0.08
N SER A 45 13.33 -0.91 1.19
CA SER A 45 12.15 -0.48 1.93
C SER A 45 12.28 0.98 2.38
N ASP A 46 13.41 1.37 2.96
CA ASP A 46 13.66 2.73 3.43
C ASP A 46 13.69 3.73 2.27
N ALA A 47 14.37 3.40 1.17
CA ALA A 47 14.42 4.22 -0.04
C ALA A 47 13.01 4.44 -0.63
N TYR A 48 12.18 3.39 -0.67
CA TYR A 48 10.79 3.47 -1.12
C TYR A 48 9.96 4.40 -0.23
N TYR A 49 9.93 4.16 1.08
CA TYR A 49 9.11 4.96 1.99
C TYR A 49 9.59 6.42 2.11
N ARG A 50 10.91 6.67 1.99
CA ARG A 50 11.43 8.04 1.91
C ARG A 50 10.93 8.73 0.64
N SER A 51 11.06 8.09 -0.52
CA SER A 51 10.58 8.64 -1.80
C SER A 51 9.07 8.92 -1.76
N LEU A 52 8.31 8.02 -1.13
CA LEU A 52 6.88 8.15 -0.96
C LEU A 52 6.50 9.32 -0.03
N SER A 53 7.24 9.50 1.08
CA SER A 53 7.04 10.65 1.99
C SER A 53 7.30 11.96 1.29
N MET A 54 8.39 12.05 0.52
CA MET A 54 8.73 13.28 -0.21
C MET A 54 7.70 13.59 -1.31
N ALA A 55 7.20 12.57 -2.02
CA ALA A 55 6.11 12.75 -2.98
C ALA A 55 4.85 13.28 -2.30
N LYS A 56 4.48 12.74 -1.13
CA LYS A 56 3.35 13.23 -0.34
C LYS A 56 3.54 14.67 0.13
N GLU A 57 4.70 14.99 0.70
CA GLU A 57 5.05 16.34 1.17
C GLU A 57 5.08 17.38 0.05
N SER A 58 5.42 16.96 -1.18
CA SER A 58 5.37 17.82 -2.37
C SER A 58 3.96 18.07 -2.91
N GLY A 59 2.94 17.38 -2.38
CA GLY A 59 1.55 17.46 -2.82
C GLY A 59 1.21 16.67 -4.09
N VAL A 60 2.17 15.94 -4.69
CA VAL A 60 1.92 15.14 -5.90
C VAL A 60 1.15 13.85 -5.61
N LEU A 61 1.19 13.36 -4.36
CA LEU A 61 0.44 12.20 -3.89
C LEU A 61 -0.42 12.58 -2.70
N SER A 62 -1.67 12.12 -2.70
CA SER A 62 -2.49 12.14 -1.49
C SER A 62 -2.04 11.05 -0.51
N ASP A 63 -2.41 11.21 0.76
CA ASP A 63 -2.23 10.20 1.80
C ASP A 63 -2.81 8.85 1.36
N SER A 64 -4.04 8.85 0.86
CA SER A 64 -4.72 7.63 0.37
C SER A 64 -3.97 6.97 -0.79
N ASP A 65 -3.43 7.75 -1.74
CA ASP A 65 -2.69 7.18 -2.88
C ASP A 65 -1.38 6.54 -2.42
N SER A 66 -0.71 7.17 -1.44
CA SER A 66 0.53 6.64 -0.86
C SER A 66 0.31 5.29 -0.17
N VAL A 67 -0.83 5.14 0.53
CA VAL A 67 -1.19 3.90 1.22
C VAL A 67 -1.57 2.82 0.21
N VAL A 68 -2.42 3.12 -0.76
CA VAL A 68 -2.80 2.16 -1.82
C VAL A 68 -1.56 1.66 -2.56
N ARG A 69 -0.62 2.54 -2.91
CA ARG A 69 0.65 2.15 -3.56
C ARG A 69 1.48 1.23 -2.67
N SER A 70 1.61 1.56 -1.38
CA SER A 70 2.35 0.74 -0.42
C SER A 70 1.75 -0.65 -0.24
N LEU A 71 0.43 -0.75 -0.04
CA LEU A 71 -0.26 -2.04 0.09
C LEU A 71 -0.11 -2.89 -1.17
N ASN A 72 -0.23 -2.28 -2.35
CA ASN A 72 -0.02 -3.01 -3.61
C ASN A 72 1.41 -3.54 -3.73
N LEU A 73 2.42 -2.71 -3.47
CA LEU A 73 3.81 -3.14 -3.51
C LEU A 73 4.09 -4.25 -2.49
N THR A 74 3.68 -4.09 -1.24
CA THR A 74 3.78 -5.14 -0.21
C THR A 74 3.13 -6.44 -0.69
N SER A 75 1.92 -6.40 -1.24
CA SER A 75 1.23 -7.62 -1.72
C SER A 75 2.00 -8.33 -2.83
N VAL A 76 2.73 -7.59 -3.67
CA VAL A 76 3.57 -8.15 -4.74
C VAL A 76 4.84 -8.74 -4.14
N LEU A 77 5.51 -8.01 -3.25
CA LEU A 77 6.78 -8.42 -2.67
C LEU A 77 6.63 -9.62 -1.73
N LEU A 78 5.58 -9.67 -0.91
CA LEU A 78 5.31 -10.83 -0.04
C LEU A 78 5.18 -12.13 -0.84
N ARG A 79 4.53 -12.10 -2.02
CA ARG A 79 4.43 -13.28 -2.89
C ARG A 79 5.75 -13.72 -3.50
N ARG A 80 6.72 -12.82 -3.62
CA ARG A 80 8.00 -13.09 -4.28
C ARG A 80 9.11 -13.40 -3.28
N ALA A 81 9.24 -12.58 -2.25
CA ALA A 81 10.31 -12.62 -1.27
C ALA A 81 9.89 -13.31 0.06
N GLY A 82 8.58 -13.52 0.28
CA GLY A 82 8.06 -14.00 1.54
C GLY A 82 7.86 -12.86 2.56
N ALA A 83 7.36 -13.24 3.74
CA ALA A 83 7.18 -12.32 4.86
C ALA A 83 8.48 -12.18 5.67
N GLU A 84 8.80 -10.96 6.06
CA GLU A 84 9.91 -10.67 6.96
C GLU A 84 9.52 -9.55 7.93
N GLU A 85 9.28 -9.89 9.19
CA GLU A 85 8.76 -8.93 10.19
C GLU A 85 9.72 -7.75 10.44
N SER A 86 11.02 -7.95 10.21
CA SER A 86 12.07 -6.93 10.40
C SER A 86 12.10 -5.86 9.31
N VAL A 87 11.43 -6.09 8.19
CA VAL A 87 11.42 -5.20 7.02
C VAL A 87 10.02 -4.69 6.77
N ARG A 88 9.81 -3.38 6.91
CA ARG A 88 8.49 -2.74 6.84
C ARG A 88 7.67 -3.14 5.61
N ILE A 89 8.25 -3.10 4.40
CA ILE A 89 7.52 -3.42 3.16
C ILE A 89 7.17 -4.92 3.03
N LEU A 90 7.85 -5.80 3.77
CA LEU A 90 7.65 -7.24 3.84
C LEU A 90 6.96 -7.70 5.14
N ASN A 91 6.51 -6.76 5.98
CA ASN A 91 5.81 -7.06 7.21
C ASN A 91 4.29 -7.06 6.95
N PRO A 92 3.63 -8.23 6.91
CA PRO A 92 2.20 -8.30 6.59
C PRO A 92 1.31 -7.70 7.70
N LYS A 93 1.75 -7.75 8.97
CA LYS A 93 1.01 -7.16 10.10
C LYS A 93 0.95 -5.64 9.97
N THR A 94 2.10 -5.00 9.75
CA THR A 94 2.18 -3.54 9.57
C THR A 94 1.34 -3.07 8.37
N ALA A 95 1.30 -3.86 7.29
CA ALA A 95 0.49 -3.51 6.13
C ALA A 95 -1.02 -3.61 6.42
N ILE A 96 -1.46 -4.58 7.23
CA ILE A 96 -2.87 -4.68 7.64
C ILE A 96 -3.26 -3.58 8.63
N GLU A 97 -2.39 -3.25 9.57
CA GLU A 97 -2.59 -2.10 10.45
C GLU A 97 -2.77 -0.80 9.64
N LEU A 98 -1.95 -0.63 8.60
CA LEU A 98 -2.07 0.50 7.68
C LEU A 98 -3.41 0.52 6.94
N PHE A 99 -3.94 -0.64 6.54
CA PHE A 99 -5.30 -0.73 5.98
C PHE A 99 -6.35 -0.23 6.98
N PHE A 100 -6.34 -0.74 8.22
CA PHE A 100 -7.33 -0.35 9.23
C PHE A 100 -7.22 1.12 9.64
N GLN A 101 -6.02 1.70 9.58
CA GLN A 101 -5.82 3.13 9.85
C GLN A 101 -6.43 4.03 8.77
N TYR A 102 -6.45 3.59 7.51
CA TYR A 102 -6.81 4.44 6.36
C TYR A 102 -8.13 4.08 5.68
N VAL A 103 -8.79 2.98 6.06
CA VAL A 103 -10.10 2.66 5.53
C VAL A 103 -11.11 3.74 5.96
N PRO A 104 -11.78 4.43 5.01
CA PRO A 104 -12.59 5.62 5.33
C PRO A 104 -13.96 5.31 5.93
N LEU A 105 -14.32 4.03 6.04
CA LEU A 105 -15.61 3.56 6.54
C LEU A 105 -15.39 2.46 7.56
N THR A 106 -16.29 2.39 8.54
CA THR A 106 -16.45 1.19 9.34
C THR A 106 -16.99 0.04 8.47
N LEU A 107 -16.79 -1.19 8.92
CA LEU A 107 -17.34 -2.37 8.25
C LEU A 107 -18.87 -2.29 8.09
N VAL A 108 -19.57 -1.77 9.11
CA VAL A 108 -21.04 -1.63 9.12
C VAL A 108 -21.50 -0.63 8.07
N GLU A 109 -20.84 0.53 7.97
CA GLU A 109 -21.15 1.54 6.97
C GLU A 109 -20.85 1.06 5.55
N ALA A 110 -19.70 0.39 5.37
CA ALA A 110 -19.32 -0.18 4.08
C ALA A 110 -20.33 -1.23 3.61
N ARG A 111 -20.83 -2.10 4.50
CA ARG A 111 -21.93 -3.05 4.21
C ARG A 111 -23.19 -2.32 3.73
N ARG A 112 -23.67 -1.36 4.53
CA ARG A 112 -24.89 -0.61 4.24
C ARG A 112 -24.82 0.11 2.89
N LEU A 113 -23.70 0.75 2.58
CA LEU A 113 -23.51 1.48 1.32
C LEU A 113 -23.29 0.55 0.12
N ALA A 114 -22.64 -0.60 0.31
CA ALA A 114 -22.37 -1.54 -0.77
C ALA A 114 -23.62 -2.28 -1.27
N ASP A 115 -24.63 -2.50 -0.41
CA ASP A 115 -25.84 -3.24 -0.78
C ASP A 115 -26.69 -2.55 -1.85
N ASP A 116 -26.68 -1.21 -1.90
CA ASP A 116 -27.43 -0.42 -2.90
C ASP A 116 -26.59 0.72 -3.51
N TRP A 117 -25.33 0.43 -3.85
CA TRP A 117 -24.42 1.49 -4.34
C TRP A 117 -24.88 2.14 -5.65
N ARG A 118 -25.79 1.51 -6.41
CA ARG A 118 -26.33 2.09 -7.65
C ARG A 118 -27.35 3.21 -7.39
N GLY A 119 -27.97 3.22 -6.20
CA GLY A 119 -28.96 4.22 -5.79
C GLY A 119 -28.40 5.38 -4.96
N ILE A 120 -27.12 5.35 -4.56
CA ILE A 120 -26.51 6.37 -3.70
C ILE A 120 -25.79 7.48 -4.49
N ASP A 121 -25.51 8.59 -3.80
CA ASP A 121 -24.76 9.72 -4.37
C ASP A 121 -23.35 9.32 -4.85
N MET A 122 -22.92 9.96 -5.94
CA MET A 122 -21.60 9.78 -6.56
C MET A 122 -20.42 9.92 -5.58
N GLN A 123 -20.53 10.80 -4.58
CA GLN A 123 -19.51 10.97 -3.55
C GLN A 123 -19.30 9.68 -2.75
N TYR A 124 -20.38 8.97 -2.38
CA TYR A 124 -20.28 7.70 -1.67
C TYR A 124 -19.74 6.59 -2.58
N ILE A 125 -20.09 6.58 -3.87
CA ILE A 125 -19.49 5.64 -4.84
C ILE A 125 -17.97 5.82 -4.88
N ARG A 126 -17.47 7.05 -4.86
CA ARG A 126 -16.01 7.33 -4.81
C ARG A 126 -15.38 6.80 -3.51
N VAL A 127 -16.03 6.98 -2.36
CA VAL A 127 -15.55 6.43 -1.08
C VAL A 127 -15.49 4.90 -1.14
N LEU A 128 -16.52 4.23 -1.68
CA LEU A 128 -16.52 2.78 -1.85
C LEU A 128 -15.39 2.29 -2.77
N ARG A 129 -15.03 3.06 -3.81
CA ARG A 129 -13.86 2.76 -4.65
C ARG A 129 -12.54 2.89 -3.89
N VAL A 130 -12.42 3.89 -3.00
CA VAL A 130 -11.24 3.99 -2.11
C VAL A 130 -11.14 2.76 -1.21
N VAL A 131 -12.25 2.35 -0.58
CA VAL A 131 -12.31 1.10 0.22
C VAL A 131 -11.86 -0.10 -0.62
N LYS A 132 -12.38 -0.25 -1.85
CA LYS A 132 -12.01 -1.35 -2.75
C LYS A 132 -10.52 -1.35 -3.12
N ASN A 133 -9.96 -0.17 -3.39
CA ASN A 133 -8.56 0.00 -3.75
C ASN A 133 -7.61 -0.34 -2.59
N LEU A 134 -8.01 -0.04 -1.35
CA LEU A 134 -7.29 -0.42 -0.14
C LEU A 134 -7.44 -1.92 0.15
N LEU A 135 -8.66 -2.44 0.04
CA LEU A 135 -9.00 -3.81 0.42
C LEU A 135 -8.44 -4.86 -0.54
N THR A 136 -8.37 -4.57 -1.84
CA THR A 136 -7.84 -5.50 -2.86
C THR A 136 -6.44 -6.03 -2.53
N PRO A 137 -5.41 -5.19 -2.29
CA PRO A 137 -4.10 -5.68 -1.88
C PRO A 137 -4.11 -6.29 -0.47
N THR A 138 -4.89 -5.76 0.48
CA THR A 138 -4.99 -6.31 1.85
C THR A 138 -5.48 -7.76 1.85
N LEU A 139 -6.48 -8.09 1.03
CA LEU A 139 -6.98 -9.46 0.89
C LEU A 139 -5.94 -10.42 0.28
N ARG A 140 -4.93 -9.92 -0.43
CA ARG A 140 -3.78 -10.73 -0.89
C ARG A 140 -2.74 -10.90 0.21
N ILE A 141 -2.51 -9.83 0.99
CA ILE A 141 -1.57 -9.81 2.12
C ILE A 141 -2.02 -10.77 3.23
N ARG A 142 -3.34 -10.96 3.42
CA ARG A 142 -3.89 -11.85 4.46
C ARG A 142 -3.32 -13.27 4.42
N LEU A 143 -2.89 -13.75 3.24
CA LEU A 143 -2.31 -15.09 3.06
C LEU A 143 -0.96 -15.28 3.79
N PHE A 144 -0.36 -14.19 4.25
CA PHE A 144 0.94 -14.17 4.94
C PHE A 144 0.80 -13.91 6.45
N VAL A 145 -0.42 -13.97 6.99
CA VAL A 145 -0.73 -13.63 8.38
C VAL A 145 -1.24 -14.87 9.09
N GLY A 146 -0.66 -15.17 10.25
CA GLY A 146 -1.08 -16.31 11.09
C GLY A 146 -2.06 -15.95 12.22
N ASP A 147 -2.46 -14.69 12.34
CA ASP A 147 -3.37 -14.22 13.40
C ASP A 147 -4.84 -14.47 13.04
N GLU A 148 -5.47 -15.42 13.73
CA GLU A 148 -6.87 -15.82 13.50
C GLU A 148 -7.87 -14.68 13.72
N GLN A 149 -7.62 -13.77 14.66
CA GLN A 149 -8.51 -12.65 14.93
C GLN A 149 -8.49 -11.67 13.76
N VAL A 150 -7.30 -11.35 13.26
CA VAL A 150 -7.12 -10.51 12.07
C VAL A 150 -7.77 -11.17 10.84
N LEU A 151 -7.58 -12.48 10.65
CA LEU A 151 -8.18 -13.22 9.55
C LEU A 151 -9.71 -13.23 9.60
N SER A 152 -10.30 -13.34 10.79
CA SER A 152 -11.75 -13.26 10.99
C SER A 152 -12.30 -11.90 10.54
N VAL A 153 -11.69 -10.79 11.00
CA VAL A 153 -12.09 -9.43 10.60
C VAL A 153 -11.93 -9.21 9.08
N LEU A 154 -10.85 -9.71 8.48
CA LEU A 154 -10.65 -9.58 7.03
C LEU A 154 -11.63 -10.42 6.21
N SER A 155 -12.12 -11.54 6.73
CA SER A 155 -13.17 -12.35 6.09
C SER A 155 -14.49 -11.59 6.04
N ASP A 156 -14.81 -10.87 7.11
CA ASP A 156 -15.96 -9.98 7.16
C ASP A 156 -15.90 -8.84 6.12
N TRP A 157 -14.70 -8.29 5.90
CA TRP A 157 -14.44 -7.30 4.86
C TRP A 157 -14.49 -7.90 3.44
N GLU A 158 -14.02 -9.14 3.25
CA GLU A 158 -14.12 -9.84 1.96
C GLU A 158 -15.57 -10.00 1.49
N ALA A 159 -16.51 -10.26 2.41
CA ALA A 159 -17.93 -10.30 2.07
C ALA A 159 -18.45 -8.96 1.50
N VAL A 160 -17.90 -7.83 1.97
CA VAL A 160 -18.21 -6.49 1.44
C VAL A 160 -17.55 -6.28 0.09
N TYR A 161 -16.29 -6.69 -0.05
CA TYR A 161 -15.48 -6.52 -1.26
C TYR A 161 -16.21 -6.97 -2.53
N LEU A 162 -16.90 -8.12 -2.46
CA LEU A 162 -17.63 -8.71 -3.58
C LEU A 162 -18.81 -7.86 -4.08
N LYS A 163 -19.27 -6.90 -3.27
CA LYS A 163 -20.39 -6.01 -3.59
C LYS A 163 -19.94 -4.61 -4.04
N LEU A 164 -18.67 -4.27 -3.84
CA LEU A 164 -18.16 -2.93 -4.13
C LEU A 164 -18.11 -2.62 -5.63
N PRO A 165 -18.43 -1.36 -6.02
CA PRO A 165 -18.41 -0.90 -7.43
C PRO A 165 -17.05 -1.03 -8.10
#